data_AF-A0AAJ2ZDU9-F1
#
_entry.id   AF-A0AAJ2ZDU9-F1
#
_cell.length_a   1.000
_cell.length_b   1.000
_cell.length_c   1.000
_cell.angle_alpha   90.00
_cell.angle_beta   90.00
_cell.angle_gamma   90.00
#
_symmetry.space_group_name_H-M   'P 1'
#
loop_
_entity.id
_entity.type
_entity.pdbx_description
1 polymer ?
#
loop_
_entity_poly.entity_id
_entity_poly.type
_entity_poly.pdbx_seq_one_letter_code
_entity_poly.pdbx_strand_id
1 'polypeptide(L)'
;MSTSRNAPVTSSAQGRVWSEVFHRSRVSPHVFVVAQAAADQVNQVVAGLGLPQATSNSLFDNAHWATPLLDGAVTRLLTYGLPALPSGTRVYGHRPLRLLCHLMDLRPPARALTGERHVPDIDQLLADLDWQRQAEPQALLAQARTAMANDTQEVRAAVRVFFGDEAADVTAVERPG
;
A
#
# COMPACT_ATOMS: atom_id res chain seq x y z
N MET A 1 -41.34 -32.20 17.65
CA MET A 1 -40.71 -31.98 16.33
C MET A 1 -40.06 -30.62 16.34
N SER A 2 -38.82 -30.60 15.89
CA SER A 2 -37.79 -29.62 16.24
C SER A 2 -37.96 -28.25 15.60
N THR A 3 -37.49 -27.28 16.38
CA THR A 3 -37.28 -25.86 16.09
C THR A 3 -36.33 -25.65 14.92
N SER A 4 -36.74 -24.88 13.92
CA SER A 4 -35.81 -24.22 13.00
C SER A 4 -35.57 -22.80 13.47
N ARG A 5 -34.38 -22.61 14.04
CA ARG A 5 -33.84 -21.34 14.51
C ARG A 5 -33.68 -20.38 13.33
N ASN A 6 -34.30 -19.21 13.44
CA ASN A 6 -33.85 -18.02 12.73
C ASN A 6 -32.39 -17.77 13.11
N ALA A 7 -31.48 -18.01 12.17
CA ALA A 7 -30.12 -17.52 12.29
C ALA A 7 -30.16 -15.98 12.19
N PRO A 8 -29.46 -15.25 13.07
CA PRO A 8 -29.36 -13.81 12.91
C PRO A 8 -28.58 -13.52 11.63
N VAL A 9 -29.24 -12.86 10.67
CA VAL A 9 -28.57 -12.16 9.58
C VAL A 9 -27.67 -11.14 10.25
N THR A 10 -26.36 -11.41 10.26
CA THR A 10 -25.35 -10.46 10.72
C THR A 10 -25.29 -9.34 9.70
N SER A 11 -26.13 -8.34 9.91
CA SER A 11 -25.98 -7.02 9.32
C SER A 11 -24.63 -6.46 9.80
N SER A 12 -23.60 -6.61 8.97
CA SER A 12 -22.35 -5.85 9.10
C SER A 12 -22.34 -4.71 8.09
N ALA A 13 -23.44 -3.95 8.03
CA ALA A 13 -23.53 -2.73 7.23
C ALA A 13 -22.85 -1.53 7.93
N GLN A 14 -21.62 -1.75 8.40
CA GLN A 14 -20.64 -0.70 8.71
C GLN A 14 -19.29 -1.21 8.23
N GLY A 15 -18.93 -0.88 6.99
CA GLY A 15 -17.66 -1.29 6.38
C GLY A 15 -16.49 -1.06 7.33
N ARG A 16 -15.53 -1.99 7.35
CA ARG A 16 -14.33 -1.89 8.18
C ARG A 16 -13.61 -0.56 7.91
N VAL A 17 -13.12 0.14 8.94
CA VAL A 17 -12.40 1.41 8.70
C VAL A 17 -11.01 1.14 8.14
N TRP A 18 -10.54 2.01 7.24
CA TRP A 18 -9.22 1.84 6.61
C TRP A 18 -8.09 1.67 7.64
N SER A 19 -8.17 2.32 8.80
CA SER A 19 -7.13 2.29 9.83
C SER A 19 -6.99 0.95 10.56
N GLU A 20 -7.97 0.05 10.42
CA GLU A 20 -7.86 -1.35 10.88
C GLU A 20 -7.01 -2.21 9.93
N VAL A 21 -6.89 -1.80 8.67
CA VAL A 21 -6.12 -2.50 7.62
C VAL A 21 -4.79 -1.83 7.35
N PHE A 22 -4.74 -0.50 7.40
CA PHE A 22 -3.58 0.30 7.06
C PHE A 22 -3.19 1.21 8.23
N HIS A 23 -1.96 1.07 8.68
CA HIS A 23 -1.37 1.92 9.70
C HIS A 23 -0.42 2.91 9.05
N ARG A 24 -0.42 4.15 9.53
CA ARG A 24 0.58 5.13 9.08
C ARG A 24 1.98 4.66 9.49
N SER A 25 2.91 4.69 8.55
CA SER A 25 4.31 4.46 8.84
C SER A 25 4.88 5.63 9.63
N ARG A 26 5.83 5.35 10.52
CA ARG A 26 6.65 6.38 11.18
C ARG A 26 7.74 6.94 10.27
N VAL A 27 7.98 6.32 9.11
CA VAL A 27 9.06 6.67 8.18
C VAL A 27 8.67 7.84 7.28
N SER A 28 7.43 7.87 6.80
CA SER A 28 6.91 8.93 5.91
C SER A 28 5.38 8.94 5.94
N PRO A 29 4.74 10.12 5.83
CA PRO A 29 3.28 10.24 5.73
C PRO A 29 2.69 9.63 4.45
N HIS A 30 3.52 9.26 3.48
CA HIS A 30 3.13 8.61 2.23
C HIS A 30 3.23 7.08 2.29
N VAL A 31 3.68 6.51 3.42
CA VAL A 31 3.86 5.05 3.56
C VAL A 31 2.87 4.50 4.57
N PHE A 32 2.16 3.44 4.17
CA PHE A 32 1.19 2.75 5.01
C PHE A 32 1.60 1.29 5.18
N VAL A 33 1.66 0.84 6.43
CA VAL A 33 1.93 -0.56 6.79
C VAL A 33 0.61 -1.30 6.84
N VAL A 34 0.52 -2.42 6.15
CA VAL A 34 -0.67 -3.27 6.18
C VAL A 34 -0.65 -4.11 7.45
N ALA A 35 -1.77 -4.13 8.18
CA ALA A 35 -1.97 -4.99 9.34
C ALA A 35 -1.78 -6.46 8.94
N GLN A 36 -1.06 -7.22 9.76
CA GLN A 36 -0.72 -8.62 9.44
C GLN A 36 -1.97 -9.47 9.13
N ALA A 37 -3.07 -9.26 9.87
CA ALA A 37 -4.33 -9.98 9.66
C ALA A 37 -5.02 -9.67 8.32
N ALA A 38 -4.66 -8.58 7.65
CA ALA A 38 -5.23 -8.16 6.37
C ALA A 38 -4.25 -8.30 5.20
N ALA A 39 -3.00 -8.70 5.46
CA ALA A 39 -1.94 -8.75 4.45
C ALA A 39 -2.31 -9.65 3.26
N ASP A 40 -2.83 -10.85 3.52
CA ASP A 40 -3.21 -11.77 2.44
C ASP A 40 -4.36 -11.24 1.60
N GLN A 41 -5.33 -10.55 2.20
CA GLN A 41 -6.43 -9.93 1.47
C GLN A 41 -5.92 -8.81 0.55
N VAL A 42 -5.04 -7.92 1.04
CA VAL A 42 -4.41 -6.88 0.21
C VAL A 42 -3.63 -7.51 -0.93
N ASN A 43 -2.85 -8.56 -0.66
CA ASN A 43 -2.06 -9.24 -1.69
C ASN A 43 -2.95 -9.84 -2.78
N GLN A 44 -4.09 -10.45 -2.41
CA GLN A 44 -5.06 -10.99 -3.37
C GLN A 44 -5.69 -9.90 -4.24
N VAL A 45 -6.10 -8.77 -3.64
CA VAL A 45 -6.65 -7.63 -4.38
C VAL A 45 -5.64 -7.12 -5.40
N VAL A 46 -4.38 -6.92 -4.97
CA VAL A 46 -3.32 -6.40 -5.83
C VAL A 46 -3.00 -7.37 -6.97
N ALA A 47 -2.93 -8.68 -6.70
CA ALA A 47 -2.74 -9.68 -7.74
C ALA A 47 -3.89 -9.70 -8.76
N GLY A 48 -5.12 -9.39 -8.32
CA GLY A 48 -6.29 -9.29 -9.17
C GLY A 48 -6.32 -8.06 -10.10
N LEU A 49 -5.45 -7.07 -9.91
CA LEU A 49 -5.43 -5.85 -10.74
C LEU A 49 -4.87 -6.08 -12.15
N GLY A 50 -4.19 -7.21 -12.38
CA GLY A 50 -3.56 -7.51 -13.68
C GLY A 50 -2.38 -6.57 -14.02
N LEU A 51 -1.77 -5.96 -13.00
CA LEU A 51 -0.58 -5.11 -13.16
C LEU A 51 0.69 -5.96 -13.07
N PRO A 52 1.77 -5.58 -13.78
CA PRO A 52 3.02 -6.32 -13.73
C PRO A 52 3.62 -6.28 -12.33
N GLN A 53 4.26 -7.38 -11.96
CA GLN A 53 4.90 -7.55 -10.66
C GLN A 53 6.40 -7.73 -10.86
N ALA A 54 7.20 -6.93 -10.18
CA ALA A 54 8.62 -7.21 -10.02
C ALA A 54 8.81 -8.12 -8.81
N THR A 55 9.59 -9.18 -8.98
CA THR A 55 9.94 -10.14 -7.93
C THR A 55 11.45 -10.27 -7.85
N SER A 56 11.95 -10.48 -6.64
CA SER A 56 13.34 -10.82 -6.39
C SER A 56 13.37 -11.92 -5.37
N ASN A 57 13.98 -13.02 -5.76
CA ASN A 57 14.29 -14.16 -4.92
C ASN A 57 15.78 -14.41 -5.07
N SER A 58 16.57 -14.04 -4.07
CA SER A 58 17.96 -14.50 -4.00
C SER A 58 18.08 -15.54 -2.89
N LEU A 59 18.99 -16.49 -3.08
CA LEU A 59 19.27 -17.55 -2.10
C LEU A 59 19.71 -17.01 -0.74
N PHE A 60 20.15 -15.74 -0.69
CA PHE A 60 20.57 -15.03 0.51
C PHE A 60 19.70 -13.80 0.83
N ASP A 61 18.66 -13.55 0.02
CA ASP A 61 17.93 -12.28 0.00
C ASP A 61 16.43 -12.58 -0.02
N ASN A 62 15.85 -12.47 1.17
CA ASN A 62 14.52 -11.95 1.43
C ASN A 62 13.56 -11.96 0.22
N ALA A 63 12.61 -12.90 0.18
CA ALA A 63 11.61 -12.91 -0.89
C ALA A 63 10.77 -11.62 -0.86
N HIS A 64 10.84 -10.84 -1.93
CA HIS A 64 10.08 -9.61 -2.02
C HIS A 64 9.47 -9.39 -3.40
N TRP A 65 8.37 -8.65 -3.41
CA TRP A 65 7.71 -8.24 -4.62
C TRP A 65 7.22 -6.80 -4.52
N ALA A 66 7.09 -6.15 -5.67
CA ALA A 66 6.36 -4.90 -5.80
C ALA A 66 5.48 -4.89 -7.03
N THR A 67 4.34 -4.22 -6.91
CA THR A 67 3.42 -3.89 -7.99
C THR A 67 3.29 -2.37 -8.03
N PRO A 68 3.63 -1.72 -9.16
CA PRO A 68 3.43 -0.29 -9.30
C PRO A 68 1.93 -0.03 -9.38
N LEU A 69 1.43 0.97 -8.67
CA LEU A 69 0.00 1.26 -8.63
C LEU A 69 -0.19 2.76 -8.66
N LEU A 70 -0.82 3.27 -9.71
CA LEU A 70 -1.02 4.70 -9.97
C LEU A 70 0.33 5.45 -9.93
N ASP A 71 0.54 6.31 -8.94
CA ASP A 71 1.76 7.10 -8.68
C ASP A 71 2.62 6.54 -7.53
N GLY A 72 2.35 5.31 -7.10
CA GLY A 72 3.05 4.66 -6.01
C GLY A 72 3.22 3.16 -6.24
N ALA A 73 3.19 2.38 -5.16
CA ALA A 73 3.41 0.95 -5.23
C ALA A 73 2.82 0.20 -4.03
N VAL A 74 2.56 -1.09 -4.21
CA VAL A 74 2.39 -2.04 -3.11
C VAL A 74 3.58 -2.97 -3.09
N THR A 75 4.23 -3.13 -1.94
CA THR A 75 5.38 -4.02 -1.77
C THR A 75 5.14 -5.02 -0.67
N ARG A 76 5.62 -6.25 -0.83
CA ARG A 76 5.79 -7.20 0.27
C ARG A 76 7.26 -7.47 0.49
N LEU A 77 7.72 -7.26 1.71
CA LEU A 77 9.08 -7.58 2.14
C LEU A 77 9.01 -8.78 3.10
N LEU A 78 9.74 -9.85 2.82
CA LEU A 78 9.95 -10.96 3.75
C LEU A 78 11.43 -11.00 4.12
N THR A 79 11.80 -10.37 5.23
CA THR A 79 13.18 -10.34 5.69
C THR A 79 13.49 -11.52 6.62
N TYR A 80 14.35 -12.44 6.21
CA TYR A 80 14.97 -13.46 7.06
C TYR A 80 16.30 -12.92 7.61
N GLY A 81 16.21 -11.96 8.54
CA GLY A 81 17.38 -11.38 9.23
C GLY A 81 18.12 -10.31 8.42
N LEU A 82 17.91 -9.04 8.80
CA LEU A 82 18.49 -7.81 8.23
C LEU A 82 18.04 -7.53 6.77
N PRO A 83 17.69 -6.27 6.39
CA PRO A 83 18.01 -4.98 7.02
C PRO A 83 16.83 -4.34 7.80
N ALA A 84 16.95 -3.06 8.17
CA ALA A 84 16.25 -2.32 9.23
C ALA A 84 14.71 -2.15 9.10
N LEU A 85 14.06 -2.78 8.12
CA LEU A 85 12.61 -2.71 7.93
C LEU A 85 11.95 -4.05 8.28
N PRO A 86 10.95 -4.08 9.19
CA PRO A 86 10.28 -5.33 9.53
C PRO A 86 9.56 -5.93 8.32
N SER A 87 9.53 -7.26 8.23
CA SER A 87 8.72 -7.98 7.26
C SER A 87 7.27 -7.47 7.24
N GLY A 88 6.66 -7.43 6.07
CA GLY A 88 5.26 -7.03 5.92
C GLY A 88 4.93 -6.41 4.57
N THR A 89 3.63 -6.24 4.32
CA THR A 89 3.11 -5.53 3.14
C THR A 89 3.02 -4.04 3.46
N ARG A 90 3.41 -3.21 2.48
CA ARG A 90 3.40 -1.75 2.54
C ARG A 90 2.74 -1.19 1.30
N VAL A 91 2.04 -0.07 1.47
CA VAL A 91 1.46 0.73 0.39
C VAL A 91 2.18 2.08 0.39
N TYR A 92 2.73 2.46 -0.74
CA TYR A 92 3.39 3.74 -0.98
C TYR A 92 2.44 4.60 -1.81
N GLY A 93 2.17 5.81 -1.32
CA GLY A 93 1.29 6.78 -1.95
C GLY A 93 -0.13 6.79 -1.40
N HIS A 94 -0.74 7.97 -1.47
CA HIS A 94 -2.12 8.18 -1.01
C HIS A 94 -3.15 7.62 -1.99
N ARG A 95 -2.89 7.72 -3.30
CA ARG A 95 -3.81 7.22 -4.32
C ARG A 95 -3.93 5.69 -4.31
N PRO A 96 -2.84 4.90 -4.20
CA PRO A 96 -2.93 3.46 -3.97
C PRO A 96 -3.72 3.10 -2.72
N LEU A 97 -3.52 3.84 -1.61
CA LEU A 97 -4.28 3.62 -0.38
C LEU A 97 -5.78 3.82 -0.61
N ARG A 98 -6.19 4.94 -1.23
CA ARG A 98 -7.62 5.24 -1.48
C ARG A 98 -8.26 4.22 -2.41
N LEU A 99 -7.56 3.84 -3.48
CA LEU A 99 -8.03 2.79 -4.39
C LEU A 99 -8.20 1.46 -3.66
N LEU A 100 -7.22 1.04 -2.85
CA LEU A 100 -7.33 -0.19 -2.07
C LEU A 100 -8.45 -0.12 -1.03
N CYS A 101 -8.72 1.04 -0.43
CA CYS A 101 -9.87 1.20 0.45
C CYS A 101 -11.18 0.91 -0.29
N HIS A 102 -11.35 1.44 -1.50
CA HIS A 102 -12.53 1.17 -2.31
C HIS A 102 -12.63 -0.31 -2.72
N LEU A 103 -11.55 -0.88 -3.26
CA LEU A 103 -11.53 -2.26 -3.74
C LEU A 103 -11.74 -3.30 -2.63
N MET A 104 -11.45 -2.93 -1.38
CA MET A 104 -11.63 -3.78 -0.21
C MET A 104 -12.91 -3.45 0.58
N ASP A 105 -13.78 -2.58 0.06
CA ASP A 105 -15.00 -2.10 0.73
C ASP A 105 -14.74 -1.54 2.15
N LEU A 106 -13.66 -0.76 2.27
CA LEU A 106 -13.25 -0.10 3.51
C LEU A 106 -13.75 1.34 3.51
N ARG A 107 -14.15 1.84 4.68
CA ARG A 107 -14.40 3.27 4.87
C ARG A 107 -13.08 4.03 4.75
N PRO A 108 -12.88 4.86 3.70
CA PRO A 108 -11.62 5.54 3.45
C PRO A 108 -11.39 6.67 4.48
N PRO A 109 -10.19 7.27 4.52
CA PRO A 109 -9.97 8.49 5.28
C PRO A 109 -10.98 9.58 4.86
N ALA A 110 -11.81 10.01 5.81
CA ALA A 110 -12.86 11.02 5.59
C ALA A 110 -12.32 12.41 5.25
N ARG A 111 -11.05 12.67 5.53
CA ARG A 111 -10.34 13.91 5.22
C ARG A 111 -9.04 13.59 4.47
N ALA A 112 -8.45 14.60 3.84
CA ALA A 112 -7.12 14.51 3.29
C ALA A 112 -6.11 14.10 4.39
N LEU A 113 -5.22 13.18 4.04
CA LEU A 113 -4.12 12.77 4.90
C LEU A 113 -3.01 13.82 4.88
N THR A 114 -2.13 13.80 5.88
CA THR A 114 -0.96 14.68 5.89
C THR A 114 -0.10 14.40 4.65
N GLY A 115 0.30 15.45 3.94
CA GLY A 115 1.05 15.35 2.68
C GLY A 115 0.22 15.01 1.46
N GLU A 116 -1.09 14.75 1.61
CA GLU A 116 -1.99 14.48 0.49
C GLU A 116 -2.47 15.80 -0.12
N ARG A 117 -1.90 16.18 -1.27
CA ARG A 117 -2.19 17.46 -1.93
C ARG A 117 -3.61 17.53 -2.50
N HIS A 118 -4.12 16.41 -3.02
CA HIS A 118 -5.44 16.31 -3.61
C HIS A 118 -6.05 14.95 -3.29
N VAL A 119 -7.34 14.95 -2.93
CA VAL A 119 -8.12 13.73 -2.71
C VAL A 119 -8.87 13.43 -4.01
N PRO A 120 -8.42 12.47 -4.82
CA PRO A 120 -9.07 12.14 -6.08
C PRO A 120 -10.43 11.46 -5.83
N ASP A 121 -11.34 11.64 -6.78
CA ASP A 121 -12.57 10.86 -6.86
C ASP A 121 -12.24 9.39 -7.18
N ILE A 122 -13.10 8.47 -6.75
CA ILE A 122 -12.91 7.05 -7.02
C ILE A 122 -12.99 6.73 -8.51
N ASP A 123 -13.86 7.40 -9.26
CA ASP A 123 -13.97 7.20 -10.70
C ASP A 123 -12.68 7.61 -11.41
N GLN A 124 -12.01 8.66 -10.92
CA GLN A 124 -10.68 9.05 -11.42
C GLN A 124 -9.62 7.98 -11.11
N LEU A 125 -9.61 7.44 -9.88
CA LEU A 125 -8.67 6.38 -9.51
C LEU A 125 -8.85 5.11 -10.36
N LEU A 126 -10.09 4.75 -10.68
CA LEU A 126 -10.41 3.60 -11.54
C LEU A 126 -10.01 3.86 -12.99
N ALA A 127 -10.30 5.04 -13.52
CA ALA A 127 -9.86 5.43 -14.87
C ALA A 127 -8.33 5.40 -15.00
N ASP A 128 -7.61 5.92 -14.00
CA ASP A 128 -6.15 5.93 -14.00
C ASP A 128 -5.57 4.51 -13.82
N LEU A 129 -6.24 3.63 -13.08
CA LEU A 129 -5.89 2.20 -13.01
C LEU A 129 -6.05 1.53 -14.38
N ASP A 130 -7.16 1.76 -15.07
CA ASP A 130 -7.40 1.17 -16.39
C ASP A 130 -6.41 1.70 -17.44
N TRP A 131 -6.06 2.98 -17.37
CA TRP A 131 -4.97 3.54 -18.18
C TRP A 131 -3.63 2.86 -17.86
N GLN A 132 -3.30 2.68 -16.58
CA GLN A 132 -2.06 2.02 -16.15
C GLN A 132 -2.00 0.56 -16.65
N ARG A 133 -3.13 -0.16 -16.67
CA ARG A 133 -3.21 -1.54 -17.19
C ARG A 133 -2.92 -1.64 -18.69
N GLN A 134 -3.10 -0.54 -19.42
CA GLN A 134 -2.81 -0.44 -20.86
C GLN A 134 -1.39 0.08 -21.13
N ALA A 135 -0.68 0.58 -20.11
CA ALA A 135 0.66 1.11 -20.25
C ALA A 135 1.70 0.00 -20.51
N GLU A 136 2.83 0.39 -21.13
CA GLU A 136 3.92 -0.51 -21.47
C GLU A 136 4.48 -1.24 -20.22
N PRO A 137 4.43 -2.59 -20.16
CA PRO A 137 4.80 -3.35 -18.97
C PRO A 137 6.24 -3.09 -18.48
N GLN A 138 7.16 -2.79 -19.41
CA GLN A 138 8.57 -2.58 -19.07
C GLN A 138 8.79 -1.31 -18.23
N ALA A 139 8.05 -0.24 -18.51
CA ALA A 139 8.13 1.01 -17.75
C ALA A 139 7.59 0.81 -16.32
N LEU A 140 6.48 0.08 -16.20
CA LEU A 140 5.89 -0.29 -14.92
C LEU A 140 6.83 -1.20 -14.10
N LEU A 141 7.46 -2.18 -14.73
CA LEU A 141 8.43 -3.04 -14.05
C LEU A 141 9.66 -2.28 -13.55
N ALA A 142 10.14 -1.27 -14.27
CA ALA A 142 11.21 -0.40 -13.79
C ALA A 142 10.78 0.35 -12.51
N GLN A 143 9.57 0.93 -12.52
CA GLN A 143 8.98 1.59 -11.35
C GLN A 143 8.83 0.64 -10.14
N ALA A 144 8.38 -0.59 -10.39
CA ALA A 144 8.21 -1.61 -9.37
C ALA A 144 9.56 -2.03 -8.75
N ARG A 145 10.60 -2.20 -9.57
CA ARG A 145 11.97 -2.49 -9.09
C ARG A 145 12.53 -1.35 -8.24
N THR A 146 12.30 -0.09 -8.65
CA THR A 146 12.63 1.06 -7.81
C THR A 146 11.88 1.02 -6.48
N ALA A 147 10.60 0.62 -6.46
CA ALA A 147 9.84 0.46 -5.21
C ALA A 147 10.39 -0.67 -4.31
N MET A 148 10.89 -1.77 -4.90
CA MET A 148 11.50 -2.90 -4.19
C MET A 148 12.85 -2.56 -3.56
N ALA A 149 13.69 -1.80 -4.27
CA ALA A 149 15.06 -1.49 -3.89
C ALA A 149 15.15 -0.41 -2.80
N ASN A 150 14.26 -0.42 -1.78
CA ASN A 150 14.23 0.65 -0.77
C ASN A 150 14.35 0.14 0.69
N ASP A 151 15.54 0.23 1.29
CA ASP A 151 15.77 0.31 2.74
C ASP A 151 15.45 1.71 3.29
N THR A 152 15.51 1.95 4.60
CA THR A 152 15.07 3.16 5.32
C THR A 152 15.63 4.50 4.79
N GLN A 153 16.86 4.51 4.23
CA GLN A 153 17.45 5.66 3.52
C GLN A 153 16.88 5.82 2.09
N GLU A 154 16.59 4.72 1.43
CA GLU A 154 16.06 4.66 0.08
C GLU A 154 14.53 4.81 0.05
N VAL A 155 13.78 4.49 1.11
CA VAL A 155 12.35 4.84 1.22
C VAL A 155 12.20 6.35 1.17
N ARG A 156 13.15 7.12 1.74
CA ARG A 156 13.19 8.58 1.51
C ARG A 156 13.53 8.90 0.07
N ALA A 157 14.49 8.21 -0.56
CA ALA A 157 14.83 8.42 -1.97
C ALA A 157 13.67 8.09 -2.92
N ALA A 158 12.93 7.00 -2.73
CA ALA A 158 11.73 6.66 -3.47
C ALA A 158 10.59 7.62 -3.19
N VAL A 159 10.41 8.07 -1.94
CA VAL A 159 9.47 9.16 -1.65
C VAL A 159 9.88 10.44 -2.41
N ARG A 160 11.17 10.75 -2.54
CA ARG A 160 11.65 11.87 -3.39
C ARG A 160 11.39 11.63 -4.88
N VAL A 161 11.61 10.40 -5.36
CA VAL A 161 11.40 10.04 -6.77
C VAL A 161 9.91 10.07 -7.15
N PHE A 162 9.02 9.60 -6.28
CA PHE A 162 7.58 9.54 -6.53
C PHE A 162 6.84 10.85 -6.20
N PHE A 163 7.27 11.57 -5.16
CA PHE A 163 6.51 12.68 -4.60
C PHE A 163 7.32 14.00 -4.48
N GLY A 164 8.59 14.02 -4.87
CA GLY A 164 9.47 15.20 -4.81
C GLY A 164 10.16 15.42 -3.46
N ASP A 165 11.11 16.37 -3.42
CA ASP A 165 11.99 16.60 -2.25
C ASP A 165 11.25 17.01 -0.96
N GLU A 166 10.16 17.77 -1.07
CA GLU A 166 9.35 18.23 0.07
C GLU A 166 8.74 17.08 0.89
N ALA A 167 8.52 15.92 0.26
CA ALA A 167 7.91 14.75 0.90
C ALA A 167 8.91 13.96 1.79
N ALA A 168 10.21 14.23 1.67
CA ALA A 168 11.27 13.51 2.36
C ALA A 168 11.86 14.25 3.57
N ASP A 169 11.45 15.48 3.79
CA ASP A 169 12.01 16.39 4.81
C ASP A 169 11.30 16.35 6.18
N VAL A 170 10.51 15.31 6.45
CA VAL A 170 10.00 15.09 7.82
C VAL A 170 11.11 14.47 8.67
N THR A 171 11.98 15.32 9.19
CA THR A 171 12.96 14.99 10.21
C THR A 171 12.26 14.43 11.45
N ALA A 172 12.84 13.36 11.99
CA ALA A 172 12.52 12.86 13.32
C ALA A 172 12.49 14.05 14.29
N VAL A 173 11.33 14.29 14.91
CA VAL A 173 11.25 15.20 16.05
C VAL A 173 12.20 14.66 17.10
N GLU A 174 13.29 15.40 17.37
CA GLU A 174 14.21 15.13 18.46
C GLU A 174 13.40 15.06 19.76
N ARG A 175 13.61 13.99 20.54
CA ARG A 175 13.08 13.91 21.89
C ARG A 175 13.79 14.96 22.76
N PRO A 176 13.08 15.79 23.54
CA PRO A 176 13.72 16.52 24.60
C PRO A 176 14.12 15.53 25.70
N GLY A 177 15.36 15.68 26.18
CA GLY A 177 15.83 15.08 27.43
C GLY A 177 15.27 15.80 28.64
#